data_AF-A0A4V2Z5H3-F1
#
_entry.id   AF-A0A4V2Z5H3-F1
#
_cell.length_a   1.000
_cell.length_b   1.000
_cell.length_c   1.000
_cell.angle_alpha   90.00
_cell.angle_beta   90.00
_cell.angle_gamma   90.00
#
_symmetry.space_group_name_H-M   'P 1'
#
loop_
_entity.id
_entity.type
_entity.pdbx_description
1 polymer ?
#
loop_
_entity_poly.entity_id
_entity_poly.type
_entity_poly.pdbx_seq_one_letter_code
_entity_poly.pdbx_strand_id
1 'polypeptide(L)'
;MISTSLTTPAQPDIPIPAVRHWHITESDAGYLPEAEPVTVDDGEMALDVLAHLLADWAQTCDDPEDCDATYAEGRSEQLCTCKKGERSAEHHDALIKVADGRGMCEQIGDRVFELIPCQDMECLKYCPDADCGTVTPVGDTDIRCWCCGARYVDGETCGWLA
;
A
#
# COMPACT_ATOMS: atom_id res chain seq x y z
N MET A 1 38.32 7.76 -37.68
CA MET A 1 38.83 8.35 -36.43
C MET A 1 37.74 8.24 -35.38
N ILE A 2 38.05 7.54 -34.29
CA ILE A 2 37.41 7.43 -32.96
C ILE A 2 35.88 7.23 -32.93
N SER A 3 35.45 5.97 -32.80
CA SER A 3 34.12 5.58 -32.35
C SER A 3 34.13 5.51 -30.81
N THR A 4 33.50 6.48 -30.15
CA THR A 4 33.40 6.53 -28.69
C THR A 4 32.21 5.68 -28.26
N SER A 5 32.44 4.41 -27.95
CA SER A 5 31.42 3.58 -27.31
C SER A 5 31.24 4.04 -25.87
N LEU A 6 30.14 4.74 -25.59
CA LEU A 6 29.68 5.05 -24.24
C LEU A 6 29.33 3.73 -23.55
N THR A 7 30.23 3.25 -22.69
CA THR A 7 29.92 2.13 -21.81
C THR A 7 29.07 2.68 -20.67
N THR A 8 27.78 2.35 -20.67
CA THR A 8 26.90 2.60 -19.51
C THR A 8 27.54 1.94 -18.29
N PRO A 9 27.83 2.68 -17.21
CA PRO A 9 28.32 2.04 -15.99
C PRO A 9 27.26 1.04 -15.52
N ALA A 10 27.67 -0.20 -15.29
CA ALA A 10 26.83 -1.20 -14.65
C ALA A 10 26.37 -0.61 -13.31
N GLN A 11 25.07 -0.40 -13.14
CA GLN A 11 24.52 -0.09 -11.83
C GLN A 11 24.89 -1.27 -10.91
N PRO A 12 25.42 -1.01 -9.70
CA PRO A 12 25.63 -2.08 -8.75
C PRO A 12 24.30 -2.80 -8.52
N ASP A 13 24.30 -4.13 -8.60
CA ASP A 13 23.19 -4.99 -8.15
C ASP A 13 23.01 -4.76 -6.65
N ILE A 14 22.25 -3.73 -6.30
CA ILE A 14 21.78 -3.54 -4.93
C ILE A 14 20.79 -4.67 -4.68
N PRO A 15 21.02 -5.54 -3.68
CA PRO A 15 20.08 -6.59 -3.36
C PRO A 15 18.71 -5.96 -3.09
N ILE A 16 17.71 -6.33 -3.88
CA ILE A 16 16.33 -5.97 -3.58
C ILE A 16 16.01 -6.65 -2.24
N PRO A 17 15.66 -5.90 -1.19
CA PRO A 17 15.29 -6.50 0.07
C PRO A 17 14.10 -7.43 -0.16
N ALA A 18 14.19 -8.68 0.32
CA ALA A 18 13.12 -9.64 0.14
C ALA A 18 11.88 -9.16 0.91
N VAL A 19 10.83 -8.75 0.19
CA VAL A 19 9.53 -8.46 0.78
C VAL A 19 8.97 -9.75 1.36
N ARG A 20 8.58 -9.71 2.63
CA ARG A 20 7.94 -10.82 3.35
C ARG A 20 6.43 -10.81 3.18
N HIS A 21 5.85 -9.62 3.22
CA HIS A 21 4.43 -9.38 3.01
C HIS A 21 4.19 -7.91 2.65
N TRP A 22 2.97 -7.62 2.26
CA TRP A 22 2.48 -6.31 1.88
C TRP A 22 1.40 -5.88 2.86
N HIS A 23 1.45 -4.63 3.28
CA HIS A 23 0.33 -3.97 3.95
C HIS A 23 -0.43 -3.14 2.94
N ILE A 24 -1.74 -3.29 2.91
CA ILE A 24 -2.63 -2.50 2.09
C ILE A 24 -3.56 -1.70 3.00
N THR A 25 -3.57 -0.39 2.84
CA THR A 25 -4.30 0.55 3.72
C THR A 25 -5.09 1.57 2.93
N GLU A 26 -6.19 2.03 3.52
CA GLU A 26 -6.97 3.19 3.10
C GLU A 26 -6.95 4.22 4.25
N SER A 27 -6.81 5.50 3.90
CA SER A 27 -6.82 6.62 4.86
C SER A 27 -7.24 7.92 4.19
N ASP A 28 -7.60 8.93 4.99
CA ASP A 28 -7.61 10.31 4.54
C ASP A 28 -6.18 10.88 4.42
N ALA A 29 -5.97 11.81 3.48
CA ALA A 29 -4.70 12.44 3.23
C ALA A 29 -4.18 13.15 4.49
N GLY A 30 -3.01 12.72 4.97
CA GLY A 30 -2.39 13.24 6.18
C GLY A 30 -2.89 12.61 7.48
N TYR A 31 -3.74 11.57 7.39
CA TYR A 31 -4.21 10.78 8.51
C TYR A 31 -3.60 9.36 8.46
N LEU A 32 -3.67 8.65 9.59
CA LEU A 32 -3.31 7.23 9.62
C LEU A 32 -4.48 6.36 9.12
N PRO A 33 -4.19 5.09 8.74
CA PRO A 33 -5.23 4.13 8.35
C PRO A 33 -6.34 4.04 9.40
N GLU A 34 -7.58 4.07 8.90
CA GLU A 34 -8.79 3.98 9.75
C GLU A 34 -9.11 2.54 10.18
N ALA A 35 -8.47 1.56 9.52
CA ALA A 35 -8.63 0.14 9.79
C ALA A 35 -7.28 -0.57 9.86
N GLU A 36 -7.30 -1.80 10.37
CA GLU A 36 -6.13 -2.68 10.32
C GLU A 36 -5.71 -2.91 8.86
N PRO A 37 -4.40 -2.81 8.54
CA PRO A 37 -3.93 -3.09 7.19
C PRO A 37 -4.27 -4.51 6.75
N VAL A 38 -4.76 -4.66 5.52
CA VAL A 38 -4.87 -5.98 4.91
C VAL A 38 -3.46 -6.47 4.63
N THR A 39 -3.14 -7.69 5.05
CA THR A 39 -1.80 -8.26 4.92
C THR A 39 -1.80 -9.48 3.99
N VAL A 40 -0.89 -9.49 3.01
CA VAL A 40 -0.73 -10.60 2.05
C VAL A 40 0.74 -10.87 1.76
N ASP A 41 1.11 -12.11 1.47
CA ASP A 41 2.50 -12.52 1.20
C ASP A 41 2.89 -12.50 -0.29
N ASP A 42 1.90 -12.39 -1.18
CA ASP A 42 2.07 -12.35 -2.63
C ASP A 42 1.80 -10.96 -3.20
N GLY A 43 2.68 -10.52 -4.11
CA GLY A 43 2.59 -9.20 -4.72
C GLY A 43 1.44 -9.03 -5.72
N GLU A 44 1.08 -10.10 -6.43
CA GLU A 44 -0.04 -10.08 -7.36
C GLU A 44 -1.37 -10.00 -6.58
N MET A 45 -1.48 -10.75 -5.48
CA MET A 45 -2.58 -10.64 -4.53
C MET A 45 -2.65 -9.24 -3.87
N ALA A 46 -1.51 -8.60 -3.58
CA ALA A 46 -1.49 -7.25 -3.02
C ALA A 46 -2.11 -6.22 -3.97
N LEU A 47 -1.83 -6.33 -5.28
CA LEU A 47 -2.45 -5.48 -6.30
C LEU A 47 -3.96 -5.73 -6.40
N ASP A 48 -4.39 -6.99 -6.28
CA ASP A 48 -5.82 -7.33 -6.27
C ASP A 48 -6.54 -6.74 -5.06
N VAL A 49 -5.95 -6.81 -3.87
CA VAL A 49 -6.52 -6.20 -2.67
C VAL A 49 -6.63 -4.69 -2.83
N LEU A 50 -5.58 -4.04 -3.33
CA LEU A 50 -5.60 -2.60 -3.62
C LEU A 50 -6.69 -2.24 -4.64
N ALA A 51 -6.83 -3.03 -5.70
CA ALA A 51 -7.86 -2.83 -6.70
C ALA A 51 -9.27 -2.96 -6.10
N HIS A 52 -9.50 -3.95 -5.22
CA HIS A 52 -10.79 -4.10 -4.57
C HIS A 52 -11.11 -2.95 -3.61
N LEU A 53 -10.13 -2.46 -2.82
CA LEU A 53 -10.35 -1.27 -1.97
C LEU A 53 -10.75 -0.04 -2.79
N LEU A 54 -10.11 0.18 -3.94
CA LEU A 54 -10.47 1.27 -4.86
C LEU A 54 -11.90 1.12 -5.38
N ALA A 55 -12.29 -0.09 -5.79
CA ALA A 55 -13.64 -0.37 -6.28
C ALA A 55 -14.71 -0.27 -5.18
N ASP A 56 -14.39 -0.72 -3.97
CA ASP A 56 -15.29 -0.64 -2.82
C ASP A 56 -15.49 0.82 -2.42
N TRP A 57 -14.43 1.62 -2.35
CA TRP A 57 -14.53 3.05 -2.08
C TRP A 57 -15.35 3.77 -3.15
N ALA A 58 -15.12 3.49 -4.44
CA ALA A 58 -15.89 4.08 -5.53
C ALA A 58 -17.40 3.80 -5.40
N GLN A 59 -17.78 2.62 -4.90
CA GLN A 59 -19.19 2.26 -4.65
C GLN A 59 -19.82 3.00 -3.46
N THR A 60 -19.02 3.56 -2.57
CA THR A 60 -19.52 4.38 -1.44
C THR A 60 -19.84 5.82 -1.86
N CYS A 61 -19.38 6.26 -3.04
CA CYS A 61 -19.72 7.58 -3.58
C CYS A 61 -21.15 7.58 -4.14
N ASP A 62 -22.03 8.36 -3.50
CA ASP A 62 -23.44 8.47 -3.90
C ASP A 62 -23.66 9.34 -5.15
N ASP A 63 -22.66 10.12 -5.59
CA ASP A 63 -22.77 11.02 -6.74
C ASP A 63 -22.18 10.37 -8.01
N PRO A 64 -23.01 10.04 -9.02
CA PRO A 64 -22.54 9.45 -10.28
C PRO A 64 -21.77 10.42 -11.18
N GLU A 65 -21.77 11.73 -10.88
CA GLU A 65 -20.92 12.72 -11.56
C GLU A 65 -19.58 12.92 -10.84
N ASP A 66 -19.32 12.18 -9.76
CA ASP A 66 -18.05 12.24 -9.05
C ASP A 66 -16.91 11.69 -9.93
N CYS A 67 -16.04 12.62 -10.35
CA CYS A 67 -14.88 12.32 -11.16
C CYS A 67 -13.90 11.41 -10.41
N ASP A 68 -13.88 11.48 -9.07
CA ASP A 68 -12.99 10.72 -8.22
C ASP A 68 -13.45 9.25 -8.12
N ALA A 69 -14.76 9.01 -7.97
CA ALA A 69 -15.33 7.67 -8.00
C ALA A 69 -15.09 6.97 -9.35
N THR A 70 -15.29 7.70 -10.45
CA THR A 70 -15.03 7.19 -11.81
C THR A 70 -13.55 6.85 -12.00
N TYR A 71 -12.65 7.70 -11.48
CA TYR A 71 -11.21 7.44 -11.53
C TYR A 71 -10.82 6.21 -10.71
N ALA A 72 -11.35 6.07 -9.48
CA ALA A 72 -11.11 4.93 -8.61
C ALA A 72 -11.56 3.61 -9.25
N GLU A 73 -12.75 3.58 -9.86
CA GLU A 73 -13.23 2.41 -10.59
C GLU A 73 -12.28 2.07 -11.75
N GLY A 74 -11.96 3.03 -12.61
CA GLY A 74 -11.03 2.82 -13.72
C GLY A 74 -9.65 2.34 -13.27
N ARG A 75 -9.15 2.86 -12.13
CA ARG A 75 -7.87 2.44 -11.55
C ARG A 75 -7.94 1.03 -11.00
N SER A 76 -9.04 0.67 -10.34
CA SER A 76 -9.31 -0.71 -9.92
C SER A 76 -9.26 -1.67 -11.11
N GLU A 77 -9.90 -1.34 -12.23
CA GLU A 77 -9.89 -2.18 -13.43
C GLU A 77 -8.48 -2.37 -14.01
N GLN A 78 -7.66 -1.30 -13.96
CA GLN A 78 -6.28 -1.35 -14.42
C GLN A 78 -5.37 -2.20 -13.53
N LEU A 79 -5.69 -2.36 -12.25
CA LEU A 79 -4.86 -3.06 -11.27
C LEU A 79 -5.30 -4.50 -11.03
N CYS A 80 -6.59 -4.84 -11.14
CA CYS A 80 -7.07 -6.19 -10.81
C CYS A 80 -6.62 -7.26 -11.83
N THR A 81 -6.08 -8.36 -11.33
CA THR A 81 -5.77 -9.60 -12.06
C THR A 81 -7.02 -10.45 -12.31
N CYS A 82 -8.06 -10.22 -11.49
CA CYS A 82 -9.30 -10.99 -11.47
C CYS A 82 -10.12 -10.90 -12.77
N LYS A 83 -9.88 -9.85 -13.58
CA LYS A 83 -10.57 -9.68 -14.87
C LYS A 83 -9.96 -10.58 -15.95
N LYS A 84 -10.78 -11.48 -16.49
CA LYS A 84 -10.41 -12.35 -17.62
C LYS A 84 -10.19 -11.51 -18.89
N GLY A 85 -8.93 -11.23 -19.23
CA GLY A 85 -8.55 -10.50 -20.43
C GLY A 85 -7.03 -10.37 -20.58
N GLU A 86 -6.57 -9.71 -21.64
CA GLU A 86 -5.18 -9.25 -21.72
C GLU A 86 -4.97 -8.21 -20.61
N ARG A 87 -3.95 -8.41 -19.78
CA ARG A 87 -3.58 -7.47 -18.70
C ARG A 87 -3.21 -6.13 -19.32
N SER A 88 -3.68 -5.04 -18.73
CA SER A 88 -3.31 -3.69 -19.15
C SER A 88 -1.79 -3.46 -19.04
N ALA A 89 -1.28 -2.46 -19.74
CA ALA A 89 0.13 -2.07 -19.60
C ALA A 89 0.41 -1.56 -18.18
N GLU A 90 -0.57 -0.85 -17.61
CA GLU A 90 -0.56 -0.32 -16.25
C GLU A 90 -0.48 -1.43 -15.21
N HIS A 91 -1.18 -2.55 -15.42
CA HIS A 91 -1.08 -3.73 -14.56
C HIS A 91 0.32 -4.33 -14.59
N HIS A 92 0.90 -4.48 -15.78
CA HIS A 92 2.27 -4.99 -15.92
C HIS A 92 3.30 -4.07 -15.25
N ASP A 93 3.16 -2.76 -15.42
CA ASP A 93 4.04 -1.79 -14.77
C ASP A 93 3.92 -1.82 -13.24
N ALA A 94 2.70 -1.99 -12.72
CA ALA A 94 2.46 -2.18 -11.29
C ALA A 94 3.11 -3.48 -10.78
N LEU A 95 2.95 -4.59 -11.49
CA LEU A 95 3.59 -5.86 -11.14
C LEU A 95 5.11 -5.76 -11.13
N ILE A 96 5.73 -5.05 -12.08
CA ILE A 96 7.18 -4.83 -12.09
C ILE A 96 7.61 -4.05 -10.84
N LYS A 97 6.88 -3.00 -10.46
CA LYS A 97 7.18 -2.24 -9.23
C LYS A 97 7.12 -3.12 -7.98
N VAL A 98 6.05 -3.90 -7.86
CA VAL A 98 5.81 -4.80 -6.73
C VAL A 98 6.86 -5.93 -6.71
N ALA A 99 7.19 -6.53 -7.85
CA ALA A 99 8.25 -7.53 -7.97
C ALA A 99 9.63 -6.97 -7.58
N ASP A 100 9.87 -5.68 -7.82
CA ASP A 100 11.06 -4.95 -7.36
C ASP A 100 11.00 -4.55 -5.87
N GLY A 101 9.98 -4.99 -5.13
CA GLY A 101 9.80 -4.69 -3.71
C GLY A 101 9.44 -3.23 -3.43
N ARG A 102 8.88 -2.51 -4.43
CA ARG A 102 8.48 -1.10 -4.29
C ARG A 102 7.01 -1.01 -3.92
N GLY A 103 6.70 -0.13 -2.97
CA GLY A 103 5.34 0.22 -2.62
C GLY A 103 4.63 1.03 -3.70
N MET A 104 3.32 1.18 -3.52
CA MET A 104 2.46 2.01 -4.36
C MET A 104 1.60 2.91 -3.48
N CYS A 105 1.27 4.09 -3.99
CA CYS A 105 0.39 5.05 -3.35
C CYS A 105 -0.50 5.63 -4.45
N GLU A 106 -1.81 5.50 -4.28
CA GLU A 106 -2.83 6.08 -5.14
C GLU A 106 -3.62 7.10 -4.30
N GLN A 107 -3.55 8.37 -4.69
CA GLN A 107 -4.30 9.43 -4.05
C GLN A 107 -5.44 9.86 -4.97
N ILE A 108 -6.67 9.85 -4.45
CA ILE A 108 -7.89 10.18 -5.18
C ILE A 108 -8.69 11.17 -4.32
N GLY A 109 -8.75 12.42 -4.76
CA GLY A 109 -9.22 13.52 -3.91
C GLY A 109 -8.43 13.59 -2.60
N ASP A 110 -9.16 13.48 -1.49
CA ASP A 110 -8.59 13.44 -0.14
C ASP A 110 -8.35 12.01 0.37
N ARG A 111 -8.66 10.95 -0.40
CA ARG A 111 -8.38 9.57 -0.01
C ARG A 111 -7.01 9.10 -0.51
N VAL A 112 -6.35 8.30 0.30
CA VAL A 112 -5.03 7.71 0.03
C VAL A 112 -5.09 6.21 0.25
N PHE A 113 -4.71 5.47 -0.79
CA PHE A 113 -4.59 4.02 -0.80
C PHE A 113 -3.14 3.65 -0.95
N GLU A 114 -2.59 2.90 0.01
CA GLU A 114 -1.17 2.55 0.03
C GLU A 114 -0.98 1.05 0.02
N LEU A 115 0.05 0.63 -0.70
CA LEU A 115 0.59 -0.72 -0.71
C LEU A 115 2.04 -0.60 -0.27
N ILE A 116 2.33 -1.08 0.93
CA ILE A 116 3.59 -0.84 1.63
C ILE A 116 4.34 -2.18 1.75
N PRO A 117 5.57 -2.29 1.18
CA PRO A 117 6.38 -3.50 1.31
C PRO A 117 6.91 -3.61 2.72
N CYS A 118 6.78 -4.80 3.32
CA CYS A 118 7.38 -5.10 4.59
C CYS A 118 8.44 -6.20 4.49
N GLN A 119 9.58 -6.00 5.16
CA GLN A 119 10.72 -6.91 5.17
C GLN A 119 10.82 -7.74 6.45
N ASP A 120 10.13 -7.32 7.51
CA ASP A 120 10.11 -7.96 8.82
C ASP A 120 8.76 -8.66 9.04
N MET A 121 8.67 -9.62 9.95
CA MET A 121 7.37 -10.23 10.31
C MET A 121 6.55 -9.32 11.23
N GLU A 122 7.23 -8.47 12.01
CA GLU A 122 6.63 -7.53 12.97
C GLU A 122 7.02 -6.11 12.59
N CYS A 123 6.34 -5.56 11.59
CA CYS A 123 6.64 -4.22 11.08
C CYS A 123 5.54 -3.20 11.36
N LEU A 124 4.58 -3.52 12.22
CA LEU A 124 3.56 -2.60 12.71
C LEU A 124 3.73 -2.36 14.20
N LYS A 125 3.34 -1.16 14.61
CA LYS A 125 3.14 -0.78 16.00
C LYS A 125 1.70 -0.28 16.15
N TYR A 126 1.09 -0.60 17.29
CA TYR A 126 -0.35 -0.50 17.51
C TYR A 126 -0.66 0.43 18.67
N CYS A 127 -1.71 1.22 18.53
CA CYS A 127 -2.24 1.99 19.64
C CYS A 127 -2.93 1.04 20.62
N PRO A 128 -2.54 0.98 21.91
CA PRO A 128 -3.15 0.03 22.85
C PRO A 128 -4.59 0.40 23.24
N ASP A 129 -5.06 1.60 22.86
CA ASP A 129 -6.43 2.02 23.06
C ASP A 129 -7.33 1.46 21.95
N ALA A 130 -8.23 0.55 22.32
CA ALA A 130 -9.12 -0.15 21.39
C ALA A 130 -10.11 0.80 20.70
N ASP A 131 -10.51 1.89 21.36
CA ASP A 131 -11.39 2.91 20.76
C ASP A 131 -10.63 3.76 19.73
N CYS A 132 -9.30 3.80 19.83
CA CYS A 132 -8.43 4.51 18.89
C CYS A 132 -8.05 3.64 17.68
N GLY A 133 -7.72 2.37 17.90
CA GLY A 133 -7.46 1.37 16.85
C GLY A 133 -6.30 1.67 15.89
N THR A 134 -5.56 2.76 16.12
CA THR A 134 -4.57 3.28 15.18
C THR A 134 -3.37 2.34 15.02
N VAL A 135 -3.00 2.07 13.77
CA VAL A 135 -1.86 1.22 13.40
C VAL A 135 -0.91 2.03 12.51
N THR A 136 0.40 1.85 12.68
CA THR A 136 1.42 2.51 11.84
C THR A 136 2.67 1.62 11.72
N PRO A 137 3.46 1.75 10.64
CA PRO A 137 4.71 1.02 10.51
C PRO A 137 5.71 1.30 11.65
N VAL A 138 6.52 0.31 12.02
CA VAL A 138 7.64 0.49 12.97
C VAL A 138 8.70 1.47 12.46
N GLY A 139 8.78 1.68 11.14
CA GLY A 139 9.66 2.66 10.51
C GLY A 139 9.24 4.12 10.74
N ASP A 140 7.98 4.36 11.12
CA ASP A 140 7.53 5.68 11.56
C ASP A 140 8.25 6.05 12.86
N THR A 141 8.82 7.25 12.92
CA THR A 141 9.62 7.71 14.06
C THR A 141 8.79 8.07 15.29
N ASP A 142 7.48 8.26 15.14
CA ASP A 142 6.61 8.71 16.23
C ASP A 142 6.31 7.57 17.20
N ILE A 143 6.78 7.69 18.43
CA ILE A 143 6.57 6.67 19.47
C ILE A 143 5.17 6.73 20.11
N ARG A 144 4.38 7.75 19.78
CA ARG A 144 3.05 8.01 20.34
C ARG A 144 2.02 8.10 19.24
N CYS A 145 0.84 7.56 19.52
CA CYS A 145 -0.33 7.72 18.70
C CYS A 145 -0.69 9.21 18.59
N TRP A 146 -0.81 9.69 17.35
CA TRP A 146 -1.18 11.08 17.09
C TRP A 146 -2.62 11.38 17.52
N CYS A 147 -3.51 10.37 17.47
CA CYS A 147 -4.93 10.51 17.80
C CYS A 147 -5.16 10.67 19.31
N CYS A 148 -4.65 9.73 20.13
CA CYS A 148 -4.93 9.72 21.58
C CYS A 148 -3.70 9.99 22.48
N GLY A 149 -2.49 10.09 21.91
CA GLY A 149 -1.25 10.32 22.64
C GLY A 149 -0.68 9.10 23.38
N ALA A 150 -1.37 7.96 23.33
CA ALA A 150 -0.90 6.69 23.91
C ALA A 150 0.42 6.27 23.25
N ARG A 151 1.28 5.57 24.00
CA ARG A 151 2.51 5.02 23.42
C ARG A 151 2.16 3.82 22.56
N TYR A 152 2.66 3.76 21.33
CA TYR A 152 2.50 2.57 20.50
C TYR A 152 3.17 1.36 21.15
N VAL A 153 2.57 0.18 20.96
CA VAL A 153 3.04 -1.11 21.46
C VAL A 153 3.18 -2.10 20.29
N ASP A 154 3.91 -3.19 20.50
CA ASP A 154 3.93 -4.32 19.55
C ASP A 154 2.60 -5.08 19.56
N GLY A 155 2.42 -5.97 18.58
CA GLY A 155 1.19 -6.76 18.46
C GLY A 155 0.94 -7.68 19.66
N GLU A 156 2.00 -8.27 20.23
CA GLU A 156 1.90 -9.16 21.40
C GLU A 156 1.38 -8.44 22.65
N THR A 157 1.71 -7.16 22.79
CA THR A 157 1.31 -6.30 23.91
C THR A 157 -0.04 -5.62 23.66
N CYS A 158 -0.54 -5.62 22.42
CA CYS A 158 -1.77 -4.97 22.05
C CYS A 158 -3.00 -5.79 22.49
N GLY A 159 -3.62 -5.41 23.61
CA GLY A 159 -4.65 -6.22 24.26
C GLY A 159 -5.95 -6.45 23.47
N TRP A 160 -6.19 -5.69 22.40
CA TRP A 160 -7.36 -5.87 21.52
C TRP A 160 -7.08 -6.72 20.27
N LEU A 161 -5.83 -7.13 20.03
CA LEU A 161 -5.46 -8.11 19.00
C LEU A 161 -5.54 -9.57 19.50
N ALA A 162 -5.75 -9.77 20.81
CA ALA A 162 -5.71 -11.08 21.50
C ALA A 162 -7.07 -11.79 21.57
#